data_AF-A0A4E9ELQ0-F1
#
_entry.id   AF-A0A4E9ELQ0-F1
#
_cell.length_a   1.000
_cell.length_b   1.000
_cell.length_c   1.000
_cell.angle_alpha   90.00
_cell.angle_beta   90.00
_cell.angle_gamma   90.00
#
_symmetry.space_group_name_H-M   'P 1'
#
loop_
_entity.id
_entity.type
_entity.pdbx_description
1 polymer ?
#
loop_
_entity_poly.entity_id
_entity_poly.type
_entity_poly.pdbx_seq_one_letter_code
_entity_poly.pdbx_strand_id
1 'polypeptide(L)'
;MSIRSSSTRPNNARKRAPKACRDQKIKCSGSQPCQQCDKRGLPCRFDDESRKVVVSRGYINNLQERLALLERKANQQATGQSRSPELGECT
;
A
#
# COMPACT_ATOMS: atom_id res chain seq x y z
N MET A 1 -6.87 -20.27 -12.21
CA MET A 1 -7.11 -19.06 -11.41
C MET A 1 -6.83 -17.86 -12.30
N SER A 2 -7.84 -17.29 -12.95
CA SER A 2 -7.65 -16.22 -13.94
C SER A 2 -8.21 -14.92 -13.39
N ILE A 3 -7.33 -14.04 -12.88
CA ILE A 3 -7.74 -12.70 -12.43
C ILE A 3 -8.17 -11.87 -13.64
N ARG A 4 -9.47 -11.58 -13.69
CA ARG A 4 -10.10 -10.72 -14.70
C ARG A 4 -9.63 -9.28 -14.50
N SER A 5 -8.83 -8.77 -15.43
CA SER A 5 -8.41 -7.36 -15.45
C SER A 5 -9.62 -6.45 -15.66
N SER A 6 -10.07 -5.79 -14.61
CA SER A 6 -11.18 -4.83 -14.62
C SER A 6 -10.74 -3.51 -15.27
N SER A 7 -10.96 -3.41 -16.58
CA SER A 7 -10.82 -2.16 -17.35
C SER A 7 -12.02 -1.24 -17.09
N THR A 8 -12.08 -0.59 -15.93
CA THR A 8 -13.05 0.49 -15.68
C THR A 8 -12.53 1.77 -16.34
N ARG A 9 -13.13 2.17 -17.48
CA ARG A 9 -12.81 3.42 -18.19
C ARG A 9 -13.52 4.60 -17.49
N PRO A 10 -12.80 5.61 -16.97
CA PRO A 10 -13.41 6.90 -16.68
C PRO A 10 -13.26 7.78 -17.94
N ASN A 11 -14.38 8.22 -18.50
CA ASN A 11 -14.46 8.99 -19.75
C ASN A 11 -13.87 10.43 -19.66
N ASN A 12 -13.25 10.79 -18.54
CA ASN A 12 -12.48 12.03 -18.39
C ASN A 12 -11.35 11.89 -17.36
N ALA A 13 -10.71 10.73 -17.30
CA ALA A 13 -9.44 10.63 -16.60
C ALA A 13 -8.38 11.30 -17.47
N ARG A 14 -7.82 12.43 -17.03
CA ARG A 14 -6.60 13.01 -17.62
C ARG A 14 -5.62 11.86 -17.84
N LYS A 15 -5.32 11.54 -19.11
CA LYS A 15 -4.47 10.40 -19.47
C LYS A 15 -3.15 10.55 -18.72
N ARG A 16 -2.92 9.71 -17.71
CA ARG A 16 -1.68 9.74 -16.94
C ARG A 16 -0.55 9.33 -17.88
N ALA A 17 0.45 10.18 -18.05
CA ALA A 17 1.68 9.86 -18.77
C ALA A 17 2.70 9.23 -17.80
N PRO A 18 3.58 8.33 -18.26
CA PRO A 18 4.71 7.85 -17.44
C PRO A 18 5.69 9.01 -17.19
N LYS A 19 6.51 8.91 -16.14
CA LYS A 19 7.47 9.97 -15.75
C LYS A 19 8.34 10.42 -16.93
N ALA A 20 8.91 9.47 -17.66
CA ALA A 20 9.73 9.74 -18.84
C ALA A 20 9.06 10.69 -19.86
N CYS A 21 7.76 10.53 -20.14
CA CYS A 21 7.04 11.40 -21.07
C CYS A 21 6.69 12.76 -20.47
N ARG A 22 6.45 12.83 -19.16
CA ARG A 22 6.19 14.11 -18.45
C ARG A 22 7.46 14.96 -18.41
N ASP A 23 8.59 14.36 -18.05
CA ASP A 23 9.88 15.02 -17.92
C ASP A 23 10.35 15.54 -19.28
N GLN A 24 10.11 14.77 -20.34
CA GLN A 24 10.39 15.17 -21.72
C GLN A 24 9.33 16.09 -22.34
N LYS A 25 8.22 16.37 -21.63
CA LYS A 25 7.10 17.20 -22.11
C LYS A 25 6.57 16.80 -23.49
N ILE A 26 6.49 15.51 -23.75
CA ILE A 26 6.04 14.94 -25.02
C ILE A 26 4.69 14.21 -24.88
N LYS A 27 3.99 14.05 -26.00
CA LYS A 27 2.71 13.34 -26.03
C LYS A 27 2.92 11.84 -25.75
N CYS A 28 2.24 11.34 -24.73
CA CYS A 28 2.23 9.91 -24.41
C CYS A 28 1.09 9.20 -25.15
N SER A 29 1.39 8.08 -25.82
CA SER A 29 0.38 7.23 -26.47
C SER A 29 -0.54 6.50 -25.49
N GLY A 30 -0.13 6.35 -24.22
CA GLY A 30 -0.90 5.70 -23.17
C GLY A 30 -0.92 4.16 -23.22
N SER A 31 -0.22 3.55 -24.18
CA SER A 31 0.08 2.10 -24.16
C SER A 31 1.12 1.78 -23.08
N GLN A 32 1.18 0.51 -22.64
CA GLN A 32 2.21 0.02 -21.71
C GLN A 32 2.96 -1.16 -22.35
N PRO A 33 4.22 -0.97 -22.79
CA PRO A 33 4.99 0.28 -22.78
C PRO A 33 4.47 1.33 -23.77
N CYS A 34 4.76 2.60 -23.48
CA CYS A 34 4.38 3.71 -24.34
C CYS A 34 5.24 3.70 -25.62
N GLN A 35 4.69 4.00 -26.79
CA GLN A 35 5.44 4.01 -28.06
C GLN A 35 6.75 4.80 -28.01
N GLN A 36 6.77 5.94 -27.32
CA GLN A 36 8.00 6.70 -27.16
C GLN A 36 9.02 5.99 -26.26
N CYS A 37 8.54 5.47 -25.14
CA CYS A 37 9.34 4.80 -24.13
C CYS A 37 10.03 3.58 -24.74
N ASP A 38 9.26 2.83 -25.54
CA ASP A 38 9.70 1.67 -26.31
C ASP A 38 10.80 2.04 -27.32
N LYS A 39 10.54 3.04 -28.17
CA LYS A 39 11.51 3.53 -29.18
C LYS A 39 12.82 4.04 -28.58
N ARG A 40 12.78 4.58 -27.36
CA ARG A 40 13.95 5.15 -26.68
C ARG A 40 14.62 4.17 -25.73
N GLY A 41 14.08 2.96 -25.55
CA GLY A 41 14.55 2.01 -24.55
C GLY A 41 14.46 2.53 -23.10
N LEU A 42 13.52 3.45 -22.83
CA LEU A 42 13.36 4.05 -21.50
C LEU A 42 12.32 3.28 -20.67
N PRO A 43 12.50 3.19 -19.34
CA PRO A 43 11.54 2.52 -18.47
C PRO A 43 10.19 3.24 -18.47
N CYS A 44 9.18 2.59 -19.06
CA CYS A 44 7.82 3.09 -19.11
C CYS A 44 7.07 2.84 -17.79
N ARG A 45 7.39 3.62 -16.77
CA ARG A 45 6.71 3.55 -15.47
C ARG A 45 5.64 4.63 -15.35
N PHE A 46 4.39 4.20 -15.45
CA PHE A 46 3.25 5.00 -15.00
C PHE A 46 3.32 5.02 -13.48
N ASP A 47 3.95 6.06 -12.94
CA ASP A 47 3.95 6.27 -11.51
C ASP A 47 2.49 6.43 -11.08
N ASP A 48 2.04 5.58 -10.17
CA ASP A 48 0.76 5.79 -9.47
C ASP A 48 0.87 6.96 -8.48
N GLU A 49 2.00 7.70 -8.52
CA GLU A 49 2.53 8.65 -7.56
C GLU A 49 1.43 9.25 -6.71
N SER A 50 1.20 8.54 -5.62
CA SER A 50 0.35 8.89 -4.52
C SER A 50 -1.06 9.33 -4.94
N ARG A 51 -2.02 8.41 -4.84
CA ARG A 51 -3.24 8.80 -4.13
C ARG A 51 -2.78 9.32 -2.77
N LYS A 52 -2.55 10.63 -2.65
CA LYS A 52 -2.23 11.27 -1.38
C LYS A 52 -3.48 11.10 -0.53
N VAL A 53 -3.48 10.06 0.29
CA VAL A 53 -4.55 9.84 1.26
C VAL A 53 -4.31 10.84 2.37
N VAL A 54 -5.02 11.96 2.30
CA VAL A 54 -5.01 12.97 3.35
C VAL A 54 -5.91 12.45 4.46
N VAL A 55 -5.31 12.05 5.58
CA VAL A 55 -6.03 11.69 6.80
C VAL A 55 -5.93 12.82 7.81
N SER A 56 -6.95 13.00 8.64
CA SER A 56 -6.91 13.97 9.72
C SER A 56 -5.88 13.56 10.76
N ARG A 57 -5.21 14.55 11.37
CA ARG A 57 -4.21 14.28 12.41
C ARG A 57 -4.82 13.58 13.63
N GLY A 58 -6.08 13.88 13.96
CA GLY A 58 -6.83 13.19 15.00
C GLY A 58 -7.01 11.69 14.74
N TYR A 59 -7.26 11.29 13.49
CA TYR A 59 -7.36 9.87 13.12
C TYR A 59 -6.05 9.12 13.34
N ILE A 60 -4.92 9.73 12.94
CA ILE A 60 -3.58 9.15 13.18
C ILE A 60 -3.33 8.99 14.68
N ASN A 61 -3.60 10.02 15.47
CA ASN A 61 -3.38 9.99 16.92
C ASN A 61 -4.23 8.91 17.60
N ASN A 62 -5.52 8.78 17.23
CA ASN A 62 -6.38 7.76 17.79
C ASN A 62 -5.89 6.34 17.45
N LEU A 63 -5.39 6.14 16.23
CA LEU A 63 -4.82 4.85 15.83
C LEU A 63 -3.56 4.52 16.66
N GLN A 64 -2.68 5.50 16.88
CA GLN A 64 -1.49 5.35 17.70
C GLN A 64 -1.82 5.04 19.16
N GLU A 65 -2.81 5.74 19.74
CA GLU A 65 -3.26 5.48 21.12
C GLU A 65 -3.81 4.06 21.28
N ARG A 66 -4.63 3.61 20.32
CA ARG A 66 -5.19 2.26 20.34
C ARG A 66 -4.11 1.19 20.24
N LEU A 67 -3.09 1.40 19.39
CA LEU A 67 -1.93 0.51 19.31
C LEU A 67 -1.17 0.45 20.65
N ALA A 68 -0.87 1.60 21.26
CA ALA A 68 -0.18 1.65 22.55
C ALA A 68 -0.95 0.98 23.69
N LEU A 69 -2.28 0.99 23.66
CA LEU A 69 -3.11 0.24 24.61
C LEU A 69 -3.03 -1.27 24.39
N LEU A 70 -3.06 -1.72 23.13
CA LEU A 70 -2.96 -3.13 22.78
C LEU A 70 -1.58 -3.70 23.11
N GLU A 71 -0.51 -2.98 22.80
CA GLU A 71 0.87 -3.37 23.12
C GLU A 71 1.08 -3.52 24.63
N ARG A 72 0.54 -2.59 25.44
CA ARG A 72 0.59 -2.70 26.91
C ARG A 72 -0.16 -3.92 27.43
N LYS A 73 -1.35 -4.20 26.91
CA LYS A 73 -2.14 -5.39 27.28
C LYS A 73 -1.42 -6.68 26.90
N ALA A 74 -0.84 -6.73 25.70
CA ALA A 74 -0.05 -7.87 25.24
C ALA A 74 1.19 -8.10 26.11
N ASN A 75 1.89 -7.03 26.49
CA ASN A 75 3.07 -7.14 27.36
C ASN A 75 2.69 -7.61 28.79
N GLN A 76 1.56 -7.16 29.34
CA GLN A 76 1.04 -7.65 30.62
C GLN A 76 0.65 -9.13 30.58
N GLN A 77 0.15 -9.61 29.43
CA GLN A 77 -0.16 -11.02 29.24
C GLN A 77 1.12 -11.86 29.09
N ALA A 78 2.18 -11.32 28.47
CA ALA A 78 3.47 -11.98 28.36
C ALA A 78 4.21 -12.07 29.71
N THR A 79 4.10 -11.07 30.59
CA THR A 79 4.76 -11.09 31.91
C THR A 79 3.97 -11.87 32.98
N GLY A 80 2.68 -12.14 32.75
CA GLY A 80 1.81 -12.89 33.67
C GLY A 80 1.74 -14.41 33.43
N GLN A 81 2.25 -14.92 32.30
CA GLN A 81 2.25 -16.36 31.96
C GLN A 81 3.64 -16.99 32.16
N SER A 82 4.13 -16.93 33.40
CA SER A 82 5.27 -17.77 33.84
C SER A 82 4.91 -18.61 35.08
N ARG A 83 3.61 -18.83 35.35
CA ARG A 83 3.17 -19.84 36.31
C ARG A 83 2.36 -20.89 35.58
N SER A 84 3.06 -21.91 35.09
CA SER A 84 2.45 -23.21 34.81
C SER A 84 1.64 -23.66 36.02
N PRO A 85 0.38 -24.09 35.86
CA PRO A 85 -0.19 -25.07 36.77
C PRO A 85 0.54 -26.39 36.48
N GLU A 86 1.39 -26.78 37.40
CA GLU A 86 1.81 -28.17 37.55
C GLU A 86 0.54 -28.99 37.79
N LEU A 87 0.14 -29.80 36.82
CA LEU A 87 -0.76 -30.92 37.05
C LEU A 87 0.12 -32.15 37.18
N GLY A 88 0.63 -32.35 38.39
CA GLY A 88 0.91 -33.68 38.87
C GLY A 88 -0.42 -34.38 39.15
N GLU A 89 -0.64 -35.51 38.49
CA GLU A 89 -1.45 -36.57 39.08
C GLU A 89 -0.70 -37.90 38.95
N CYS A 90 -0.46 -38.48 40.12
CA CYS A 90 -0.12 -39.87 40.34
C CYS A 90 -1.33 -40.74 39.97
N THR A 91 -1.14 -41.82 39.21
CA THR A 91 -1.58 -43.20 39.49
C THR A 91 -1.17 -44.12 38.35
#